data_AF-A0A0D2N2Q6-F1
#
_entry.id   AF-A0A0D2N2Q6-F1
#
_cell.length_a   1.000
_cell.length_b   1.000
_cell.length_c   1.000
_cell.angle_alpha   90.00
_cell.angle_beta   90.00
_cell.angle_gamma   90.00
#
_symmetry.space_group_name_H-M   'P 1'
#
loop_
_entity.id
_entity.type
_entity.pdbx_description
1 polymer ?
#
loop_
_entity_poly.entity_id
_entity_poly.type
_entity_poly.pdbx_seq_one_letter_code
_entity_poly.pdbx_strand_id
1 'polypeptide(L)'
;KVLKMVRDVIRDTDTPSWLPSVPYNFGNASAGHIKADEWRTLSTVYFPISLVAIQRIPHNHMFGGQLESTMFAAFTRATSLRRWIARPDCPEFLRECQAVFNKTF
;
A
#
# COMPACT_ATOMS: atom_id res chain seq x y z
N LYS A 1 -17.16 -0.11 -10.07
CA LYS A 1 -16.17 0.95 -10.43
C LYS A 1 -14.92 0.85 -9.55
N VAL A 2 -15.02 1.01 -8.23
CA VAL A 2 -13.89 0.92 -7.26
C VAL A 2 -13.10 -0.39 -7.36
N LEU A 3 -13.76 -1.56 -7.29
CA LEU A 3 -13.08 -2.85 -7.39
C LEU A 3 -12.36 -3.09 -8.71
N LYS A 4 -12.79 -2.42 -9.80
CA LYS A 4 -12.09 -2.50 -11.08
C LYS A 4 -10.78 -1.72 -11.01
N MET A 5 -10.81 -0.52 -10.43
CA MET A 5 -9.61 0.28 -10.22
C MET A 5 -8.57 -0.43 -9.35
N VAL A 6 -9.03 -1.08 -8.26
CA VAL A 6 -8.13 -1.87 -7.41
C VAL A 6 -7.46 -2.99 -8.21
N ARG A 7 -8.21 -3.68 -9.06
CA ARG A 7 -7.66 -4.73 -9.93
C ARG A 7 -6.72 -4.19 -11.00
N ASP A 8 -7.03 -3.05 -11.61
CA ASP A 8 -6.16 -2.39 -12.57
C ASP A 8 -4.84 -1.96 -11.91
N VAL A 9 -4.89 -1.40 -10.70
CA VAL A 9 -3.69 -1.04 -9.92
C VAL A 9 -2.87 -2.28 -9.54
N ILE A 10 -3.50 -3.39 -9.12
CA ILE A 10 -2.79 -4.64 -8.81
C ILE A 10 -2.07 -5.18 -10.05
N ARG A 11 -2.70 -5.09 -11.23
CA ARG A 11 -2.12 -5.57 -12.50
C ARG A 11 -0.98 -4.70 -13.01
N ASP A 12 -1.13 -3.38 -12.91
CA ASP A 12 -0.22 -2.43 -13.56
C ASP A 12 0.94 -2.00 -12.64
N THR A 13 0.93 -2.42 -11.36
CA THR A 13 2.01 -2.15 -10.40
C THR A 13 3.06 -3.26 -10.43
N ASP A 14 4.29 -2.91 -10.81
CA ASP A 14 5.45 -3.81 -10.68
C ASP A 14 5.66 -4.17 -9.21
N THR A 15 5.31 -5.40 -8.86
CA THR A 15 5.38 -5.90 -7.49
C THR A 15 6.83 -6.30 -7.19
N PRO A 16 7.47 -5.70 -6.18
CA PRO A 16 8.79 -6.15 -5.73
C PRO A 16 8.72 -7.60 -5.27
N SER A 17 9.77 -8.40 -5.53
CA SER A 17 9.81 -9.83 -5.19
C SER A 17 9.67 -10.16 -3.70
N TRP A 18 9.87 -9.18 -2.81
CA TRP A 18 9.72 -9.33 -1.36
C TRP A 18 8.28 -9.11 -0.86
N LEU A 19 7.39 -8.60 -1.72
CA LEU A 19 5.97 -8.46 -1.40
C LEU A 19 5.24 -9.74 -1.80
N PRO A 20 4.37 -10.29 -0.91
CA PRO A 20 3.59 -11.45 -1.27
C PRO A 20 2.62 -11.09 -2.39
N SER A 21 2.48 -12.03 -3.35
CA SER A 21 1.58 -11.86 -4.49
C SER A 21 0.14 -11.78 -4.00
N VAL A 22 -0.62 -10.84 -4.57
CA VAL A 22 -2.04 -10.66 -4.28
C VAL A 22 -2.86 -11.14 -5.48
N PRO A 23 -4.03 -11.78 -5.30
CA PRO A 23 -4.87 -12.22 -6.40
C PRO A 23 -5.35 -11.04 -7.27
N TYR A 24 -5.03 -11.09 -8.56
CA TYR A 24 -5.44 -10.09 -9.56
C TYR A 24 -6.96 -9.99 -9.76
N ASN A 25 -7.68 -11.05 -9.41
CA ASN A 25 -9.14 -11.13 -9.45
C ASN A 25 -9.80 -10.77 -8.11
N PHE A 26 -9.13 -10.03 -7.25
CA PHE A 26 -9.63 -9.54 -5.97
C PHE A 26 -11.11 -9.08 -6.04
N GLY A 27 -11.93 -9.64 -5.14
CA GLY A 27 -13.36 -9.35 -5.03
C GLY A 27 -14.26 -10.12 -6.00
N ASN A 28 -13.71 -11.02 -6.84
CA ASN A 28 -14.50 -11.98 -7.60
C ASN A 28 -14.80 -13.22 -6.74
N ALA A 29 -15.98 -13.84 -6.90
CA ALA A 29 -16.35 -15.07 -6.20
C ALA A 29 -15.35 -16.22 -6.46
N SER A 30 -14.68 -16.20 -7.62
CA SER A 30 -13.64 -17.16 -8.01
C SER A 30 -12.26 -16.89 -7.40
N ALA A 31 -12.06 -15.79 -6.65
CA ALA A 31 -10.76 -15.43 -6.07
C ALA A 31 -10.39 -16.26 -4.84
N GLY A 32 -11.34 -17.02 -4.27
CA GLY A 32 -11.13 -17.78 -3.05
C GLY A 32 -10.99 -16.89 -1.81
N HIS A 33 -10.50 -17.48 -0.73
CA HIS A 33 -10.26 -16.77 0.53
C HIS A 33 -8.91 -16.06 0.50
N ILE A 34 -8.92 -14.77 0.86
CA ILE A 34 -7.71 -13.94 0.95
C ILE A 34 -7.01 -14.23 2.28
N LYS A 35 -5.73 -14.56 2.22
CA LYS A 35 -4.89 -14.83 3.39
C LYS A 35 -4.55 -13.55 4.14
N ALA A 36 -4.19 -13.70 5.41
CA ALA A 36 -3.87 -12.55 6.27
C ALA A 36 -2.70 -11.69 5.72
N ASP A 37 -1.71 -12.31 5.09
CA ASP A 37 -0.56 -11.60 4.50
C ASP A 37 -0.93 -10.87 3.19
N GLU A 38 -1.82 -11.47 2.39
CA GLU A 38 -2.39 -10.83 1.19
C GLU A 38 -3.26 -9.62 1.58
N TRP A 39 -4.03 -9.72 2.66
CA TRP A 39 -4.79 -8.61 3.24
C TRP A 39 -3.89 -7.47 3.71
N ARG A 40 -2.77 -7.80 4.35
CA ARG A 40 -1.79 -6.80 4.78
C ARG A 40 -1.24 -6.06 3.57
N THR A 41 -0.89 -6.77 2.50
CA THR A 41 -0.36 -6.17 1.28
C THR A 41 -1.40 -5.33 0.53
N LEU A 42 -2.65 -5.79 0.46
CA LEU A 42 -3.76 -5.02 -0.09
C LEU A 42 -3.96 -3.69 0.66
N SER A 43 -4.02 -3.74 1.99
CA SER A 43 -4.23 -2.55 2.81
C SER A 43 -3.04 -1.58 2.82
N THR A 44 -1.82 -2.09 2.78
CA THR A 44 -0.60 -1.28 2.88
C THR A 44 0.08 -0.99 1.56
N VAL A 45 -0.47 -1.35 0.41
CA VAL A 45 0.12 -1.02 -0.91
C VAL A 45 -0.98 -0.67 -1.89
N TYR A 46 -1.86 -1.63 -2.19
CA TYR A 46 -2.78 -1.48 -3.31
C TYR A 46 -3.95 -0.54 -3.00
N PHE A 47 -4.51 -0.56 -1.79
CA PHE A 47 -5.63 0.31 -1.43
C PHE A 47 -5.25 1.80 -1.41
N PRO A 48 -4.10 2.23 -0.85
CA PRO A 48 -3.68 3.62 -0.92
C PRO A 48 -3.46 4.12 -2.36
N ILE A 49 -2.85 3.30 -3.23
CA ILE A 49 -2.63 3.64 -4.65
C ILE A 49 -3.97 3.71 -5.39
N SER A 50 -4.86 2.75 -5.14
CA SER A 50 -6.21 2.72 -5.73
C SER A 50 -7.05 3.89 -5.26
N LEU A 51 -6.95 4.26 -3.98
CA LEU A 51 -7.64 5.40 -3.40
C LEU A 51 -7.21 6.69 -4.10
N VAL A 52 -5.90 6.88 -4.33
CA VAL A 52 -5.39 8.04 -5.08
C VAL A 52 -5.92 8.06 -6.50
N ALA A 53 -5.93 6.92 -7.19
CA ALA A 53 -6.47 6.82 -8.53
C ALA A 53 -7.97 7.19 -8.59
N ILE A 54 -8.75 6.76 -7.58
CA ILE A 54 -10.18 7.05 -7.48
C ILE A 54 -10.43 8.52 -7.11
N GLN A 55 -9.64 9.10 -6.21
CA GLN A 55 -9.80 10.50 -5.78
C GLN A 55 -9.45 11.53 -6.87
N ARG A 56 -8.70 11.13 -7.91
CA ARG A 56 -8.53 11.96 -9.13
C ARG A 56 -9.76 11.96 -10.03
N ILE A 57 -10.73 11.08 -9.78
CA ILE A 57 -12.04 11.13 -10.41
C ILE A 57 -12.88 12.12 -9.58
N PRO A 58 -13.44 13.19 -10.18
CA PRO A 58 -14.23 14.16 -9.43
C PRO A 58 -15.47 13.47 -8.85
N HIS A 59 -15.45 13.19 -7.55
CA HIS A 59 -16.52 12.44 -6.90
C HIS A 59 -17.59 13.32 -6.27
N ASN A 60 -17.27 14.57 -5.90
CA ASN A 60 -18.21 15.61 -5.47
C ASN A 60 -17.43 16.91 -5.27
N HIS A 61 -17.21 17.73 -6.32
CA HIS A 61 -16.75 19.14 -6.33
C HIS A 61 -15.66 19.64 -5.32
N MET A 62 -15.02 18.76 -4.57
CA MET A 62 -14.07 19.01 -3.49
C MET A 62 -12.90 18.08 -3.79
N PHE A 63 -11.99 18.55 -4.64
CA PHE A 63 -10.72 17.84 -4.83
C PHE A 63 -9.90 17.94 -3.54
N GLY A 64 -9.48 16.80 -3.00
CA GLY A 64 -8.30 16.69 -2.14
C GLY A 64 -8.33 17.52 -0.87
N GLY A 65 -9.03 17.04 0.15
CA GLY A 65 -8.90 17.60 1.49
C GLY A 65 -7.45 17.48 2.00
N GLN A 66 -7.02 18.40 2.86
CA GLN A 66 -5.70 18.36 3.53
C GLN A 66 -5.42 16.99 4.18
N LEU A 67 -6.46 16.34 4.71
CA LEU A 67 -6.37 15.00 5.30
C LEU A 67 -5.98 13.92 4.29
N GLU A 68 -6.57 13.93 3.09
CA GLU A 68 -6.33 12.94 2.04
C GLU A 68 -4.91 13.06 1.49
N SER A 69 -4.46 14.30 1.25
CA SER A 69 -3.08 14.59 0.86
C SER A 69 -2.08 14.15 1.93
N THR A 70 -2.39 14.42 3.21
CA THR A 70 -1.55 14.02 4.34
C THR A 70 -1.46 12.49 4.47
N MET A 71 -2.58 11.78 4.35
CA MET A 71 -2.61 10.31 4.38
C MET A 71 -1.76 9.71 3.25
N PHE A 72 -1.91 10.21 2.02
CA PHE A 72 -1.13 9.72 0.89
C PHE A 72 0.38 10.03 1.04
N ALA A 73 0.72 11.23 1.52
CA ALA A 73 2.10 11.61 1.79
C ALA A 73 2.70 10.76 2.92
N ALA A 74 1.97 10.54 4.01
CA ALA A 74 2.39 9.68 5.11
C ALA A 74 2.63 8.25 4.64
N PHE A 75 1.71 7.73 3.82
CA PHE A 75 1.83 6.40 3.23
C PHE A 75 3.08 6.27 2.34
N THR A 76 3.30 7.21 1.42
CA THR A 76 4.48 7.24 0.53
C THR A 76 5.79 7.40 1.31
N ARG A 77 5.79 8.18 2.40
CA ARG A 77 6.95 8.30 3.30
C ARG A 77 7.21 7.00 4.05
N ALA A 78 6.16 6.32 4.51
CA ALA A 78 6.29 5.04 5.20
C ALA A 78 6.84 3.93 4.28
N THR A 79 6.40 3.86 3.02
CA THR A 79 6.95 2.89 2.05
C THR A 79 8.40 3.21 1.71
N SER A 80 8.73 4.49 1.53
CA SER A 80 10.11 4.94 1.32
C SER A 80 11.03 4.61 2.50
N LEU A 81 10.53 4.77 3.73
CA LEU A 81 11.24 4.41 4.95
C LEU A 81 11.49 2.90 5.03
N ARG A 82 10.48 2.08 4.75
CA ARG A 82 10.64 0.61 4.68
C ARG A 82 11.65 0.19 3.64
N ARG A 83 11.65 0.84 2.47
CA ARG A 83 12.64 0.62 1.42
C ARG A 83 14.05 0.96 1.90
N TRP A 84 14.23 2.07 2.62
CA TRP A 84 15.51 2.45 3.21
C TRP A 84 16.00 1.44 4.25
N ILE A 85 15.10 0.94 5.10
CA ILE A 85 15.41 -0.05 6.12
C ILE A 85 15.86 -1.39 5.50
N ALA A 86 15.31 -1.78 4.36
CA ALA A 86 15.66 -3.01 3.66
C ALA A 86 17.00 -2.94 2.92
N ARG A 87 17.64 -1.77 2.82
CA ARG A 87 18.93 -1.62 2.13
C ARG A 87 20.10 -2.07 3.01
N PRO A 88 21.17 -2.65 2.43
CA PRO A 88 22.37 -3.05 3.18
C PRO A 88 23.11 -1.84 3.77
N ASP A 89 22.97 -0.66 3.16
CA ASP A 89 23.52 0.62 3.61
C ASP A 89 22.57 1.40 4.54
N CYS A 90 21.58 0.72 5.15
CA CYS A 90 20.67 1.36 6.11
C CYS A 90 21.43 1.91 7.33
N PRO A 91 21.29 3.21 7.66
CA PRO A 91 21.85 3.82 8.87
C PRO A 91 21.47 3.06 10.14
N GLU A 92 22.40 2.98 11.10
CA GLU A 92 22.24 2.21 12.33
C GLU A 92 21.04 2.67 13.17
N PHE A 93 20.82 3.99 13.27
CA PHE A 93 19.67 4.53 14.02
C PHE A 93 18.32 4.04 13.48
N LEU A 94 18.18 3.85 12.16
CA LEU A 94 16.95 3.34 11.57
C LEU A 94 16.73 1.85 11.90
N ARG A 95 17.81 1.09 11.99
CA ARG A 95 17.77 -0.31 12.43
C ARG A 95 17.37 -0.43 13.91
N GLU A 96 17.88 0.44 14.76
CA GLU A 96 17.47 0.51 16.17
C GLU A 96 15.98 0.84 16.29
N CYS A 97 15.50 1.85 15.56
CA CYS A 97 14.07 2.18 15.53
C CYS A 97 13.21 1.01 15.05
N GLN A 98 13.67 0.27 14.02
CA GLN A 98 12.96 -0.93 13.54
C GLN A 98 12.93 -2.02 14.61
N ALA A 99 14.02 -2.25 15.33
CA ALA A 99 14.09 -3.26 16.39
C ALA A 99 13.12 -2.94 17.53
N VAL A 100 13.05 -1.67 17.96
CA VAL A 100 12.07 -1.20 18.95
C VAL A 100 10.65 -1.38 18.43
N PHE A 101 10.39 -1.02 17.17
CA PHE A 101 9.07 -1.15 16.58
C PHE A 101 8.60 -2.61 16.54
N ASN A 102 9.40 -3.53 16.02
CA ASN A 102 9.09 -4.96 15.93
C ASN A 102 8.94 -5.64 17.31
N LYS A 103 9.55 -5.07 18.35
CA LYS A 103 9.40 -5.57 19.72
C LYS A 103 8.07 -5.15 20.34
N THR A 104 7.49 -4.05 19.85
CA THR A 104 6.31 -3.40 20.44
C THR A 104 5.03 -3.69 19.68
N PHE A 105 5.12 -3.96 18.37
CA PHE A 105 4.02 -4.19 17.44
C PHE A 105 4.28 -5.43 16.59
#